data_AF-A0A7X7B328-F1
#
_entry.id   AF-A0A7X7B328-F1
#
_cell.length_a   1.000
_cell.length_b   1.000
_cell.length_c   1.000
_cell.angle_alpha   90.00
_cell.angle_beta   90.00
_cell.angle_gamma   90.00
#
_symmetry.space_group_name_H-M   'P 1'
#
loop_
_entity.id
_entity.type
_entity.pdbx_description
1 polymer ?
#
loop_
_entity_poly.entity_id
_entity_poly.type
_entity_poly.pdbx_seq_one_letter_code
_entity_poly.pdbx_strand_id
1 'polypeptide(L)'
;MKNKKLFVLAAIIIFIVSGCRDINIKGENSNSSEIPETLVKEPEDNKISDDTHDQKESIIIDKSKENISETTTYDLTTEKAITEYLVGDWISDKETLSDYSLTDSDINCNMSIGEDLSISLTFYNRETKESKGDYEGTISFDRLDEDLNEAPDLISIELTNTDYPGGDFLFKHRTIYDEKRVMSLFFSGNGNCIFDMLADIDNFEYAPEEIIFEKITGEKSQLKPIKNMEFYGVFWGLGKDEKSLWIDEVKWTPNDEYDPQALYPSRMTLYEDDLGESVLYNIAPEKYEYIFATGMYAGDVYYVETDKNGNIIEFEDAEYKGYIDLINE
;
A
#
# COMPACT_ATOMS: atom_id res chain seq x y z
N MET A 1 28.22 -38.63 -34.18
CA MET A 1 29.63 -38.17 -34.09
C MET A 1 29.64 -36.64 -34.16
N LYS A 2 30.16 -35.97 -33.13
CA LYS A 2 30.66 -34.58 -33.06
C LYS A 2 30.05 -33.49 -33.97
N ASN A 3 29.31 -32.59 -33.32
CA ASN A 3 29.46 -31.12 -33.26
C ASN A 3 30.08 -30.38 -34.47
N LYS A 4 29.42 -29.29 -34.90
CA LYS A 4 29.90 -27.89 -34.69
C LYS A 4 29.01 -26.87 -35.44
N LYS A 5 28.31 -26.02 -34.70
CA LYS A 5 28.33 -24.57 -34.93
C LYS A 5 28.48 -23.88 -33.57
N LEU A 6 29.54 -23.12 -33.46
CA LEU A 6 29.96 -22.37 -32.28
C LEU A 6 29.59 -20.92 -32.55
N PHE A 7 28.69 -20.33 -31.75
CA PHE A 7 28.53 -18.88 -31.72
C PHE A 7 29.26 -18.31 -30.50
N VAL A 8 29.78 -17.11 -30.70
CA VAL A 8 30.89 -16.56 -29.93
C VAL A 8 30.38 -15.80 -28.71
N LEU A 9 30.90 -16.18 -27.54
CA LEU A 9 30.77 -15.40 -26.31
C LEU A 9 31.65 -14.15 -26.43
N ALA A 10 31.07 -12.96 -26.29
CA ALA A 10 31.80 -11.70 -26.18
C ALA A 10 31.22 -10.88 -25.03
N ALA A 11 31.90 -10.92 -23.89
CA ALA A 11 31.62 -10.02 -22.77
C ALA A 11 32.17 -8.62 -23.07
N ILE A 12 31.47 -7.58 -22.63
CA ILE A 12 32.06 -6.26 -22.43
C ILE A 12 31.88 -5.88 -20.96
N ILE A 13 33.00 -5.47 -20.37
CA ILE A 13 33.19 -5.21 -18.94
C ILE A 13 32.93 -3.73 -18.65
N ILE A 14 32.33 -3.46 -17.50
CA ILE A 14 32.12 -2.11 -16.95
C ILE A 14 33.47 -1.41 -16.73
N PHE A 15 33.57 -0.16 -17.20
CA PHE A 15 34.60 0.78 -16.75
C PHE A 15 33.94 2.12 -16.37
N ILE A 16 33.83 2.36 -15.06
CA ILE A 16 33.68 3.69 -14.49
C ILE A 16 35.09 4.19 -14.15
N VAL A 17 35.35 5.50 -14.29
CA VAL A 17 36.05 6.38 -13.32
C VAL A 17 36.75 7.59 -14.00
N SER A 18 36.48 8.76 -13.41
CA SER A 18 37.25 10.02 -13.42
C SER A 18 37.24 10.96 -14.63
N GLY A 19 36.56 12.09 -14.41
CA GLY A 19 36.98 13.42 -14.88
C GLY A 19 36.88 14.43 -13.75
N CYS A 20 37.97 14.66 -13.01
CA CYS A 20 37.99 15.65 -11.91
C CYS A 20 37.85 17.09 -12.42
N ARG A 21 37.19 17.96 -11.63
CA ARG A 21 37.47 19.40 -11.65
C ARG A 21 37.19 20.06 -10.32
N ASP A 22 38.25 20.28 -9.54
CA ASP A 22 38.26 21.25 -8.46
C ASP A 22 38.10 22.67 -9.02
N ILE A 23 37.17 23.46 -8.47
CA ILE A 23 37.30 24.92 -8.43
C ILE A 23 37.04 25.38 -6.99
N ASN A 24 37.91 26.28 -6.54
CA ASN A 24 38.14 26.66 -5.15
C ASN A 24 37.77 28.14 -4.98
N ILE A 25 36.83 28.48 -4.09
CA ILE A 25 36.62 29.87 -3.62
C ILE A 25 36.49 29.86 -2.09
N LYS A 26 37.24 30.77 -1.46
CA LYS A 26 37.35 30.98 -0.01
C LYS A 26 36.20 31.83 0.55
N GLY A 27 35.95 31.68 1.85
CA GLY A 27 35.21 32.66 2.66
C GLY A 27 35.40 32.40 4.16
N GLU A 28 36.43 33.00 4.77
CA GLU A 28 36.64 32.96 6.23
C GLU A 28 35.63 33.87 6.95
N ASN A 29 35.06 33.44 8.08
CA ASN A 29 35.44 34.03 9.38
C ASN A 29 34.85 33.32 10.61
N SER A 30 35.50 33.57 11.74
CA SER A 30 35.37 32.89 13.03
C SER A 30 34.35 33.50 14.00
N ASN A 31 33.91 32.69 14.98
CA ASN A 31 33.91 32.92 16.45
C ASN A 31 32.89 31.93 17.09
N SER A 32 33.21 31.03 18.03
CA SER A 32 33.50 31.24 19.48
C SER A 32 32.49 32.18 20.16
N SER A 33 31.81 31.89 21.26
CA SER A 33 31.70 30.71 22.17
C SER A 33 30.32 30.80 22.88
N GLU A 34 29.90 30.10 23.94
CA GLU A 34 30.53 29.26 24.98
C GLU A 34 29.46 28.33 25.64
N ILE A 35 29.81 27.55 26.67
CA ILE A 35 28.88 26.79 27.52
C ILE A 35 28.99 27.29 28.97
N PRO A 36 27.87 27.38 29.73
CA PRO A 36 27.81 26.71 31.04
C PRO A 36 26.47 25.97 31.23
N GLU A 37 26.44 24.66 31.45
CA GLU A 37 26.62 23.97 32.74
C GLU A 37 25.54 24.24 33.83
N THR A 38 24.63 23.27 33.93
CA THR A 38 24.02 22.66 35.14
C THR A 38 23.45 23.51 36.28
N LEU A 39 22.26 23.10 36.77
CA LEU A 39 22.07 22.82 38.20
C LEU A 39 20.87 21.90 38.49
N VAL A 40 21.17 20.71 39.01
CA VAL A 40 20.21 19.73 39.56
C VAL A 40 19.79 20.15 40.97
N LYS A 41 18.50 20.04 41.32
CA LYS A 41 18.02 19.97 42.72
C LYS A 41 16.72 19.17 42.90
N GLU A 42 16.89 17.95 43.38
CA GLU A 42 16.11 17.33 44.48
C GLU A 42 17.16 16.86 45.53
N PRO A 43 16.84 16.49 46.79
CA PRO A 43 15.56 15.94 47.30
C PRO A 43 15.10 16.52 48.67
N GLU A 44 14.06 15.94 49.29
CA GLU A 44 14.15 15.34 50.64
C GLU A 44 12.91 14.52 51.05
N ASP A 45 13.12 13.52 51.93
CA ASP A 45 12.17 12.46 52.32
C ASP A 45 11.09 12.87 53.35
N ASN A 46 10.05 12.02 53.52
CA ASN A 46 9.81 11.36 54.83
C ASN A 46 8.85 10.15 54.81
N LYS A 47 9.43 8.96 55.07
CA LYS A 47 8.99 7.91 56.03
C LYS A 47 7.59 7.28 55.97
N ILE A 48 7.58 6.09 55.38
CA ILE A 48 7.16 4.78 55.97
C ILE A 48 6.54 4.81 57.37
N SER A 49 5.38 4.16 57.52
CA SER A 49 5.08 3.27 58.66
C SER A 49 4.42 1.98 58.15
N ASP A 50 4.97 0.86 58.58
CA ASP A 50 4.59 -0.52 58.23
C ASP A 50 3.54 -1.06 59.21
N ASP A 51 2.54 -1.81 58.74
CA ASP A 51 1.88 -2.84 59.56
C ASP A 51 1.18 -3.88 58.68
N THR A 52 1.38 -5.16 59.00
CA THR A 52 1.02 -6.30 58.13
C THR A 52 -0.15 -7.09 58.72
N HIS A 53 -1.18 -7.42 57.93
CA HIS A 53 -1.99 -8.61 58.26
C HIS A 53 -2.71 -9.25 57.05
N ASP A 54 -2.47 -10.54 56.86
CA ASP A 54 -3.19 -11.43 55.93
C ASP A 54 -4.71 -11.47 56.18
N GLN A 55 -5.52 -11.42 55.11
CA GLN A 55 -6.64 -12.37 54.95
C GLN A 55 -7.19 -12.55 53.51
N LYS A 56 -7.38 -13.83 53.20
CA LYS A 56 -7.88 -14.51 51.99
C LYS A 56 -9.10 -13.95 51.23
N GLU A 57 -9.06 -14.23 49.91
CA GLU A 57 -10.15 -14.69 49.03
C GLU A 57 -11.47 -13.89 48.94
N SER A 58 -11.64 -13.16 47.83
CA SER A 58 -12.61 -13.56 46.79
C SER A 58 -12.45 -12.72 45.52
N ILE A 59 -12.09 -13.37 44.40
CA ILE A 59 -12.08 -12.72 43.09
C ILE A 59 -13.52 -12.68 42.60
N ILE A 60 -14.10 -11.48 42.55
CA ILE A 60 -15.39 -11.25 41.90
C ILE A 60 -15.15 -11.35 40.39
N ILE A 61 -15.61 -12.44 39.79
CA ILE A 61 -15.64 -12.61 38.33
C ILE A 61 -16.76 -11.70 37.81
N ASP A 62 -16.42 -10.48 37.43
CA ASP A 62 -17.34 -9.66 36.65
C ASP A 62 -17.40 -10.21 35.21
N LYS A 63 -18.61 -10.44 34.71
CA LYS A 63 -18.84 -10.96 33.36
C LYS A 63 -18.89 -9.82 32.37
N SER A 64 -17.76 -9.14 32.19
CA SER A 64 -17.58 -8.24 31.05
C SER A 64 -17.58 -9.08 29.78
N LYS A 65 -18.68 -8.95 29.04
CA LYS A 65 -19.00 -9.60 27.76
C LYS A 65 -17.76 -9.85 26.91
N GLU A 66 -17.59 -11.09 26.46
CA GLU A 66 -16.86 -11.37 25.22
C GLU A 66 -17.60 -10.63 24.09
N ASN A 67 -17.06 -9.49 23.65
CA ASN A 67 -17.38 -9.00 22.33
C ASN A 67 -16.73 -9.97 21.35
N ILE A 68 -17.56 -10.88 20.83
CA ILE A 68 -17.28 -11.62 19.62
C ILE A 68 -16.91 -10.57 18.57
N SER A 69 -15.75 -10.73 17.93
CA SER A 69 -15.31 -9.83 16.86
C SER A 69 -16.34 -9.90 15.74
N GLU A 70 -17.14 -8.86 15.59
CA GLU A 70 -17.92 -8.65 14.37
C GLU A 70 -16.93 -8.43 13.22
N THR A 71 -17.16 -9.10 12.10
CA THR A 71 -16.37 -8.96 10.88
C THR A 71 -16.40 -7.50 10.45
N THR A 72 -15.24 -6.86 10.30
CA THR A 72 -15.16 -5.43 9.99
C THR A 72 -15.27 -5.17 8.48
N THR A 73 -16.34 -5.65 7.88
CA THR A 73 -16.84 -5.09 6.61
C THR A 73 -17.22 -3.64 6.87
N TYR A 74 -16.40 -2.69 6.39
CA TYR A 74 -16.70 -1.27 6.54
C TYR A 74 -17.96 -0.93 5.75
N ASP A 75 -19.01 -0.51 6.46
CA ASP A 75 -20.22 0.01 5.85
C ASP A 75 -19.96 1.43 5.31
N LEU A 76 -19.27 1.50 4.17
CA LEU A 76 -18.91 2.72 3.47
C LEU A 76 -20.11 3.35 2.71
N THR A 77 -21.34 2.90 2.97
CA THR A 77 -22.56 3.43 2.34
C THR A 77 -22.94 4.85 2.80
N THR A 78 -22.13 5.50 3.64
CA THR A 78 -22.36 6.88 4.09
C THR A 78 -21.09 7.73 4.06
N GLU A 79 -21.24 9.01 3.70
CA GLU A 79 -20.19 10.02 3.75
C GLU A 79 -19.49 10.09 5.13
N LYS A 80 -20.24 9.90 6.21
CA LYS A 80 -19.69 9.83 7.57
C LYS A 80 -18.76 8.63 7.75
N ALA A 81 -19.14 7.45 7.28
CA ALA A 81 -18.31 6.25 7.38
C ALA A 81 -17.04 6.36 6.52
N ILE A 82 -17.15 6.97 5.32
CA ILE A 82 -16.00 7.29 4.47
C ILE A 82 -15.07 8.29 5.16
N THR A 83 -15.61 9.34 5.78
CA THR A 83 -14.84 10.30 6.60
C THR A 83 -14.07 9.56 7.72
N GLU A 84 -14.76 8.75 8.52
CA GLU A 84 -14.15 7.97 9.61
C GLU A 84 -13.12 6.94 9.11
N TYR A 85 -13.28 6.42 7.89
CA TYR A 85 -12.31 5.55 7.25
C TYR A 85 -11.02 6.31 6.84
N LEU A 86 -11.17 7.48 6.23
CA LEU A 86 -10.07 8.30 5.70
C LEU A 86 -9.19 8.91 6.81
N VAL A 87 -9.76 9.47 7.87
CA VAL A 87 -9.02 10.20 8.93
C VAL A 87 -7.84 9.41 9.51
N GLY A 88 -6.63 9.96 9.41
CA GLY A 88 -5.37 9.38 9.90
C GLY A 88 -4.24 9.41 8.88
N ASP A 89 -3.15 8.70 9.19
CA ASP A 89 -1.95 8.65 8.36
C ASP A 89 -1.98 7.46 7.38
N TRP A 90 -1.63 7.75 6.14
CA TRP A 90 -1.53 6.83 5.00
C TRP A 90 -0.17 6.95 4.33
N ILE A 91 0.31 5.86 3.74
CA ILE A 91 1.55 5.82 2.96
C ILE A 91 1.35 5.10 1.63
N SER A 92 1.81 5.73 0.55
CA SER A 92 2.03 5.07 -0.74
C SER A 92 3.54 4.79 -0.85
N ASP A 93 3.94 3.54 -0.54
CA ASP A 93 5.33 3.06 -0.67
C ASP A 93 5.40 1.98 -1.76
N LYS A 94 6.06 2.33 -2.87
CA LYS A 94 6.12 1.49 -4.06
C LYS A 94 6.93 0.20 -3.89
N GLU A 95 7.87 0.14 -2.94
CA GLU A 95 8.58 -1.12 -2.67
C GLU A 95 7.64 -2.17 -2.04
N THR A 96 6.81 -1.78 -1.08
CA THR A 96 5.82 -2.70 -0.48
C THR A 96 4.73 -3.10 -1.48
N LEU A 97 4.37 -2.19 -2.38
CA LEU A 97 3.35 -2.42 -3.41
C LEU A 97 3.89 -3.16 -4.64
N SER A 98 5.20 -3.38 -4.75
CA SER A 98 5.83 -4.23 -5.78
C SER A 98 5.49 -3.85 -7.24
N ASP A 99 5.05 -2.61 -7.52
CA ASP A 99 4.63 -2.20 -8.87
C ASP A 99 5.82 -1.85 -9.78
N TYR A 100 6.53 -2.88 -10.22
CA TYR A 100 7.59 -2.80 -11.22
C TYR A 100 7.06 -2.60 -12.66
N SER A 101 5.74 -2.60 -12.87
CA SER A 101 5.12 -2.61 -14.19
C SER A 101 4.87 -1.19 -14.73
N LEU A 102 4.72 -0.21 -13.82
CA LEU A 102 4.35 1.16 -14.18
C LEU A 102 5.40 2.25 -13.83
N THR A 103 6.40 2.02 -12.95
CA THR A 103 7.43 3.06 -12.66
C THR A 103 8.75 2.54 -12.08
N ASP A 104 9.91 3.03 -12.56
CA ASP A 104 11.19 3.04 -11.81
C ASP A 104 11.29 4.29 -10.88
N SER A 105 10.14 4.80 -10.40
CA SER A 105 10.08 6.03 -9.58
C SER A 105 10.25 5.72 -8.09
N ASP A 106 11.38 6.16 -7.54
CA ASP A 106 11.66 6.16 -6.10
C ASP A 106 10.75 7.11 -5.27
N ILE A 107 9.78 7.80 -5.87
CA ILE A 107 8.99 8.82 -5.17
C ILE A 107 7.82 8.14 -4.44
N ASN A 108 7.82 8.28 -3.11
CA ASN A 108 6.74 7.88 -2.23
C ASN A 108 5.91 9.09 -1.78
N CYS A 109 4.68 8.85 -1.32
CA CYS A 109 3.82 9.86 -0.71
C CYS A 109 3.40 9.44 0.71
N ASN A 110 3.58 10.33 1.67
CA ASN A 110 2.87 10.27 2.95
C ASN A 110 1.67 11.22 2.88
N MET A 111 0.50 10.75 3.31
CA MET A 111 -0.75 11.50 3.34
C MET A 111 -1.33 11.45 4.76
N SER A 112 -1.57 12.60 5.38
CA SER A 112 -2.23 12.70 6.68
C SER A 112 -3.55 13.46 6.54
N ILE A 113 -4.64 12.89 7.04
CA ILE A 113 -6.00 13.44 6.94
C ILE A 113 -6.56 13.70 8.34
N GLY A 114 -6.90 14.95 8.66
CA GLY A 114 -7.50 15.36 9.92
C GLY A 114 -9.01 15.09 10.01
N GLU A 115 -9.56 15.10 11.23
CA GLU A 115 -11.01 14.93 11.50
C GLU A 115 -11.90 15.98 10.80
N ASP A 116 -11.33 17.12 10.42
CA ASP A 116 -11.97 18.21 9.68
C ASP A 116 -11.76 18.13 8.16
N LEU A 117 -11.25 17.01 7.67
CA LEU A 117 -10.86 16.77 6.27
C LEU A 117 -9.75 17.69 5.75
N SER A 118 -9.00 18.35 6.64
CA SER A 118 -7.69 18.91 6.26
C SER A 118 -6.74 17.77 5.83
N ILE A 119 -5.97 18.00 4.77
CA ILE A 119 -5.03 17.02 4.21
C ILE A 119 -3.63 17.63 4.13
N SER A 120 -2.61 16.84 4.50
CA SER A 120 -1.20 17.13 4.25
C SER A 120 -0.60 16.01 3.41
N LEU A 121 0.10 16.38 2.32
CA LEU A 121 0.79 15.48 1.40
C LEU A 121 2.28 15.81 1.39
N THR A 122 3.12 14.82 1.69
CA THR A 122 4.59 14.93 1.61
C THR A 122 5.12 13.90 0.62
N PHE A 123 5.70 14.39 -0.47
CA PHE A 123 6.37 13.59 -1.50
C PHE A 123 7.87 13.57 -1.24
N TYR A 124 8.49 12.39 -1.30
CA TYR A 124 9.93 12.26 -1.05
C TYR A 124 10.54 11.10 -1.86
N ASN A 125 11.80 11.25 -2.27
CA ASN A 125 12.56 10.14 -2.83
C ASN A 125 12.93 9.15 -1.70
N ARG A 126 12.58 7.89 -1.90
CA ARG A 126 12.64 6.81 -0.91
C ARG A 126 14.06 6.47 -0.49
N GLU A 127 15.03 6.45 -1.40
CA GLU A 127 16.43 6.14 -1.09
C GLU A 127 17.13 7.29 -0.35
N THR A 128 17.05 8.50 -0.93
CA THR A 128 17.81 9.68 -0.48
C THR A 128 17.14 10.46 0.66
N LYS A 129 15.82 10.23 0.87
CA LYS A 129 14.94 11.02 1.75
C LYS A 129 14.86 12.51 1.37
N GLU A 130 15.17 12.86 0.14
CA GLU A 130 15.01 14.21 -0.41
C GLU A 130 13.52 14.52 -0.62
N SER A 131 13.02 15.63 -0.04
CA SER A 131 11.66 16.12 -0.31
C SER A 131 11.51 16.52 -1.79
N LYS A 132 10.39 16.13 -2.37
CA LYS A 132 9.95 16.47 -3.74
C LYS A 132 8.79 17.47 -3.74
N GLY A 133 8.09 17.61 -2.62
CA GLY A 133 7.10 18.64 -2.39
C GLY A 133 6.27 18.35 -1.14
N ASP A 134 5.86 19.42 -0.46
CA ASP A 134 5.01 19.38 0.72
C ASP A 134 3.80 20.29 0.47
N TYR A 135 2.59 19.74 0.61
CA TYR A 135 1.34 20.40 0.23
C TYR A 135 0.28 20.26 1.33
N GLU A 136 -0.52 21.31 1.54
CA GLU A 136 -1.63 21.35 2.48
C GLU A 136 -2.92 21.70 1.75
N GLY A 137 -4.05 21.08 2.13
CA GLY A 137 -5.32 21.26 1.45
C GLY A 137 -6.52 20.82 2.28
N THR A 138 -7.65 20.66 1.61
CA THR A 138 -8.88 20.07 2.15
C THR A 138 -9.46 19.04 1.19
N ILE A 139 -10.06 17.98 1.75
CA ILE A 139 -10.88 17.02 1.01
C ILE A 139 -12.34 17.49 0.98
N SER A 140 -12.97 17.36 -0.17
CA SER A 140 -14.42 17.41 -0.34
C SER A 140 -14.92 16.13 -1.04
N PHE A 141 -16.22 15.86 -0.91
CA PHE A 141 -16.87 14.66 -1.47
C PHE A 141 -17.85 15.04 -2.57
N ASP A 142 -17.85 14.28 -3.66
CA ASP A 142 -18.82 14.39 -4.76
C ASP A 142 -19.25 12.99 -5.24
N ARG A 143 -20.05 12.93 -6.30
CA ARG A 143 -20.49 11.69 -6.94
C ARG A 143 -20.34 11.73 -8.47
N LEU A 144 -20.08 10.59 -9.10
CA LEU A 144 -20.25 10.47 -10.56
C LEU A 144 -21.72 10.39 -11.00
N ASP A 145 -22.61 9.80 -10.20
CA ASP A 145 -24.06 9.76 -10.47
C ASP A 145 -24.85 10.68 -9.51
N GLU A 146 -26.00 11.19 -9.96
CA GLU A 146 -26.83 12.14 -9.23
C GLU A 146 -27.71 11.47 -8.13
N ASP A 147 -27.60 10.15 -7.89
CA ASP A 147 -28.37 9.50 -6.81
C ASP A 147 -27.82 9.85 -5.42
N LEU A 148 -28.42 10.89 -4.84
CA LEU A 148 -28.14 11.39 -3.48
C LEU A 148 -28.38 10.36 -2.36
N ASN A 149 -28.94 9.18 -2.63
CA ASN A 149 -29.07 8.10 -1.66
C ASN A 149 -27.81 7.21 -1.59
N GLU A 150 -26.90 7.32 -2.56
CA GLU A 150 -25.63 6.59 -2.56
C GLU A 150 -24.51 7.37 -1.86
N ALA A 151 -23.50 6.64 -1.40
CA ALA A 151 -22.30 7.23 -0.82
C ALA A 151 -21.51 8.02 -1.88
N PRO A 152 -20.74 9.05 -1.50
CA PRO A 152 -19.79 9.65 -2.44
C PRO A 152 -18.74 8.62 -2.87
N ASP A 153 -18.60 8.42 -4.17
CA ASP A 153 -17.55 7.62 -4.80
C ASP A 153 -16.34 8.48 -5.21
N LEU A 154 -16.49 9.81 -5.24
CA LEU A 154 -15.47 10.76 -5.62
C LEU A 154 -14.98 11.62 -4.44
N ILE A 155 -13.65 11.74 -4.35
CA ILE A 155 -12.89 12.57 -3.41
C ILE A 155 -12.17 13.65 -4.22
N SER A 156 -12.48 14.92 -3.96
CA SER A 156 -11.76 16.05 -4.52
C SER A 156 -10.75 16.59 -3.50
N ILE A 157 -9.49 16.72 -3.92
CA ILE A 157 -8.42 17.33 -3.13
C ILE A 157 -8.23 18.76 -3.62
N GLU A 158 -8.51 19.74 -2.75
CA GLU A 158 -8.25 21.16 -3.01
C GLU A 158 -7.01 21.61 -2.24
N LEU A 159 -5.93 21.94 -2.96
CA LEU A 159 -4.68 22.42 -2.34
C LEU A 159 -4.73 23.92 -2.05
N THR A 160 -4.09 24.33 -0.97
CA THR A 160 -4.00 25.73 -0.52
C THR A 160 -2.57 26.27 -0.67
N ASN A 161 -2.47 27.59 -0.85
CA ASN A 161 -1.20 28.32 -0.89
C ASN A 161 -0.18 27.85 -1.96
N THR A 162 -0.66 27.18 -3.01
CA THR A 162 0.15 26.65 -4.10
C THR A 162 -0.51 26.90 -5.46
N ASP A 163 0.30 26.99 -6.51
CA ASP A 163 -0.18 26.97 -7.90
C ASP A 163 -0.34 25.53 -8.43
N TYR A 164 0.07 24.51 -7.64
CA TYR A 164 -0.15 23.11 -7.99
C TYR A 164 -1.65 22.74 -7.87
N PRO A 165 -2.17 21.97 -8.83
CA PRO A 165 -3.50 21.39 -8.77
C PRO A 165 -3.51 20.23 -7.75
N GLY A 166 -4.66 20.03 -7.10
CA GLY A 166 -4.93 18.81 -6.33
C GLY A 166 -5.42 17.70 -7.23
N GLY A 167 -6.73 17.48 -7.26
CA GLY A 167 -7.37 16.62 -8.27
C GLY A 167 -8.62 15.92 -7.78
N ASP A 168 -9.33 15.30 -8.71
CA ASP A 168 -10.54 14.52 -8.46
C ASP A 168 -10.22 13.02 -8.57
N PHE A 169 -10.63 12.25 -7.57
CA PHE A 169 -10.25 10.84 -7.42
C PHE A 169 -11.44 9.96 -7.06
N LEU A 170 -11.65 8.90 -7.82
CA LEU A 170 -12.52 7.81 -7.41
C LEU A 170 -11.87 7.01 -6.28
N PHE A 171 -12.66 6.66 -5.28
CA PHE A 171 -12.20 5.98 -4.07
C PHE A 171 -12.69 4.53 -4.02
N LYS A 172 -11.81 3.59 -3.65
CA LYS A 172 -12.16 2.19 -3.37
C LYS A 172 -11.38 1.68 -2.16
N HIS A 173 -12.07 1.11 -1.17
CA HIS A 173 -11.42 0.20 -0.22
C HIS A 173 -11.01 -1.06 -0.97
N ARG A 174 -9.76 -1.52 -0.76
CA ARG A 174 -9.21 -2.68 -1.46
C ARG A 174 -9.15 -3.92 -0.58
N THR A 175 -8.50 -3.85 0.58
CA THR A 175 -8.35 -5.00 1.48
C THR A 175 -7.92 -4.61 2.90
N ILE A 176 -7.97 -5.56 3.83
CA ILE A 176 -7.26 -5.59 5.11
C ILE A 176 -6.20 -6.70 5.04
N TYR A 177 -4.91 -6.36 5.22
CA TYR A 177 -3.81 -7.32 5.24
C TYR A 177 -2.69 -6.89 6.21
N ASP A 178 -1.97 -7.84 6.83
CA ASP A 178 -0.87 -7.61 7.79
C ASP A 178 -1.02 -6.43 8.78
N GLU A 179 -2.18 -6.29 9.42
CA GLU A 179 -2.46 -5.18 10.38
C GLU A 179 -2.62 -3.78 9.74
N LYS A 180 -2.82 -3.74 8.41
CA LYS A 180 -3.06 -2.56 7.58
C LYS A 180 -4.42 -2.61 6.89
N ARG A 181 -4.97 -1.43 6.55
CA ARG A 181 -5.97 -1.25 5.49
C ARG A 181 -5.32 -0.75 4.22
N VAL A 182 -5.90 -1.12 3.08
CA VAL A 182 -5.53 -0.64 1.76
C VAL A 182 -6.69 0.13 1.12
N MET A 183 -6.36 1.30 0.59
CA MET A 183 -7.23 2.17 -0.18
C MET A 183 -6.60 2.42 -1.54
N SER A 184 -7.42 2.50 -2.58
CA SER A 184 -7.01 2.99 -3.89
C SER A 184 -7.74 4.26 -4.28
N LEU A 185 -6.98 5.19 -4.87
CA LEU A 185 -7.48 6.37 -5.55
C LEU A 185 -7.23 6.22 -7.06
N PHE A 186 -8.25 6.42 -7.88
CA PHE A 186 -8.13 6.40 -9.35
C PHE A 186 -8.43 7.80 -9.87
N PHE A 187 -7.57 8.35 -10.72
CA PHE A 187 -7.77 9.70 -11.24
C PHE A 187 -9.01 9.76 -12.15
N SER A 188 -9.95 10.67 -11.89
CA SER A 188 -11.21 10.75 -12.65
C SER A 188 -11.11 11.53 -13.97
N GLY A 189 -9.92 12.02 -14.34
CA GLY A 189 -9.64 12.63 -15.65
C GLY A 189 -9.85 14.15 -15.72
N ASN A 190 -10.24 14.81 -14.63
CA ASN A 190 -10.46 16.26 -14.58
C ASN A 190 -9.15 17.05 -14.41
N GLY A 191 -8.34 17.13 -15.47
CA GLY A 191 -7.22 18.06 -15.58
C GLY A 191 -5.86 17.49 -15.14
N ASN A 192 -5.21 18.16 -14.19
CA ASN A 192 -3.86 17.83 -13.72
C ASN A 192 -3.94 17.17 -12.32
N CYS A 193 -3.00 16.29 -11.97
CA CYS A 193 -3.07 15.45 -10.79
C CYS A 193 -1.90 15.71 -9.82
N ILE A 194 -2.16 15.92 -8.53
CA ILE A 194 -1.09 16.05 -7.51
C ILE A 194 -0.21 14.79 -7.44
N PHE A 195 -0.77 13.63 -7.75
CA PHE A 195 -0.04 12.36 -7.81
C PHE A 195 0.69 12.13 -9.14
N ASP A 196 0.71 13.09 -10.08
CA ASP A 196 1.68 13.12 -11.19
C ASP A 196 3.14 13.08 -10.66
N MET A 197 3.36 13.52 -9.41
CA MET A 197 4.66 13.40 -8.72
C MET A 197 5.08 11.96 -8.39
N LEU A 198 4.15 11.00 -8.43
CA LEU A 198 4.46 9.56 -8.28
C LEU A 198 4.84 8.93 -9.62
N ALA A 199 4.66 9.62 -10.74
CA ALA A 199 5.07 9.14 -12.06
C ALA A 199 6.60 9.04 -12.15
N ASP A 200 7.07 8.16 -13.01
CA ASP A 200 8.46 8.11 -13.43
C ASP A 200 8.64 9.05 -14.63
N ILE A 201 8.89 10.33 -14.35
CA ILE A 201 9.03 11.37 -15.38
C ILE A 201 10.13 11.12 -16.43
N ASP A 202 11.05 10.16 -16.21
CA ASP A 202 12.06 9.78 -17.19
C ASP A 202 11.57 8.66 -18.16
N ASN A 203 10.51 7.92 -17.82
CA ASN A 203 9.96 6.81 -18.61
C ASN A 203 8.45 6.91 -18.96
N PHE A 204 7.63 7.52 -18.10
CA PHE A 204 6.17 7.64 -18.21
C PHE A 204 5.70 9.07 -17.86
N GLU A 205 5.05 9.75 -18.81
CA GLU A 205 4.65 11.17 -18.68
C GLU A 205 3.36 11.43 -17.85
N TYR A 206 2.74 10.40 -17.26
CA TYR A 206 1.41 10.48 -16.63
C TYR A 206 1.37 9.82 -15.24
N ALA A 207 0.51 10.32 -14.34
CA ALA A 207 0.22 9.65 -13.06
C ALA A 207 -0.17 8.16 -13.24
N PRO A 208 0.10 7.30 -12.24
CA PRO A 208 -0.44 5.95 -12.19
C PRO A 208 -1.97 5.93 -12.31
N GLU A 209 -2.52 4.94 -13.03
CA GLU A 209 -3.98 4.76 -13.16
C GLU A 209 -4.66 4.48 -11.80
N GLU A 210 -3.90 3.89 -10.87
CA GLU A 210 -4.29 3.57 -9.52
C GLU A 210 -3.17 4.01 -8.54
N ILE A 211 -3.50 4.84 -7.55
CA ILE A 211 -2.61 5.17 -6.44
C ILE A 211 -3.07 4.39 -5.22
N ILE A 212 -2.27 3.41 -4.81
CA ILE A 212 -2.54 2.57 -3.64
C ILE A 212 -1.91 3.21 -2.39
N PHE A 213 -2.69 3.28 -1.32
CA PHE A 213 -2.31 3.79 0.00
C PHE A 213 -2.58 2.75 1.08
N GLU A 214 -1.63 2.61 1.99
CA GLU A 214 -1.71 1.75 3.17
C GLU A 214 -1.82 2.56 4.46
N LYS A 215 -2.58 2.04 5.43
CA LYS A 215 -2.73 2.63 6.77
C LYS A 215 -2.65 1.55 7.82
N ILE A 216 -1.75 1.71 8.79
CA ILE A 216 -1.60 0.77 9.90
C ILE A 216 -2.77 0.95 10.87
N THR A 217 -3.56 -0.11 11.09
CA THR A 217 -4.75 -0.08 11.95
C THR A 217 -4.71 -1.10 13.09
N GLY A 218 -3.82 -2.10 13.03
CA GLY A 218 -3.80 -3.22 13.98
C GLY A 218 -4.84 -4.31 13.67
N GLU A 219 -5.60 -4.13 12.60
CA GLU A 219 -6.78 -4.92 12.23
C GLU A 219 -6.39 -6.20 11.48
N LYS A 220 -7.05 -7.32 11.79
CA LYS A 220 -6.64 -8.63 11.28
C LYS A 220 -7.78 -9.27 10.51
N SER A 221 -7.46 -9.79 9.32
CA SER A 221 -8.33 -10.71 8.61
C SER A 221 -8.78 -11.86 9.52
N GLN A 222 -10.08 -12.12 9.52
CA GLN A 222 -10.75 -13.22 10.20
C GLN A 222 -10.88 -14.46 9.31
N LEU A 223 -10.60 -14.31 8.01
CA LEU A 223 -10.62 -15.37 7.02
C LEU A 223 -9.46 -16.36 7.21
N LYS A 224 -9.53 -17.49 6.50
CA LYS A 224 -8.59 -18.62 6.66
C LYS A 224 -8.27 -19.26 5.31
N PRO A 225 -7.06 -19.84 5.16
CA PRO A 225 -6.67 -20.51 3.92
C PRO A 225 -7.68 -21.56 3.46
N ILE A 226 -8.18 -21.36 2.25
CA ILE A 226 -9.02 -22.29 1.49
C ILE A 226 -8.17 -23.51 1.08
N LYS A 227 -8.81 -24.66 0.79
CA LYS A 227 -8.12 -25.95 0.65
C LYS A 227 -8.70 -26.79 -0.49
N ASN A 228 -7.84 -27.33 -1.36
CA ASN A 228 -8.22 -28.06 -2.58
C ASN A 228 -9.15 -27.22 -3.46
N MET A 229 -8.79 -25.95 -3.69
CA MET A 229 -9.58 -25.03 -4.51
C MET A 229 -8.68 -24.26 -5.47
N GLU A 230 -9.23 -24.04 -6.66
CA GLU A 230 -8.77 -23.15 -7.71
C GLU A 230 -9.62 -21.88 -7.62
N PHE A 231 -9.00 -20.71 -7.55
CA PHE A 231 -9.69 -19.41 -7.47
C PHE A 231 -8.83 -18.29 -8.06
N TYR A 232 -9.41 -17.11 -8.27
CA TYR A 232 -8.66 -15.89 -8.58
C TYR A 232 -8.47 -15.08 -7.31
N GLY A 233 -7.27 -14.53 -7.12
CA GLY A 233 -6.97 -13.73 -5.95
C GLY A 233 -5.98 -12.61 -6.20
N VAL A 234 -6.11 -11.53 -5.44
CA VAL A 234 -5.27 -10.35 -5.55
C VAL A 234 -4.09 -10.46 -4.60
N PHE A 235 -2.87 -10.26 -5.11
CA PHE A 235 -1.68 -10.18 -4.27
C PHE A 235 -1.60 -8.82 -3.58
N TRP A 236 -1.24 -8.82 -2.29
CA TRP A 236 -1.06 -7.58 -1.51
C TRP A 236 0.29 -7.47 -0.79
N GLY A 237 1.09 -8.54 -0.77
CA GLY A 237 2.42 -8.49 -0.18
C GLY A 237 2.88 -9.83 0.39
N LEU A 238 4.15 -9.88 0.78
CA LEU A 238 4.76 -11.06 1.40
C LEU A 238 4.43 -11.12 2.91
N GLY A 239 4.35 -12.33 3.43
CA GLY A 239 4.40 -12.60 4.86
C GLY A 239 5.77 -12.25 5.46
N LYS A 240 5.78 -12.04 6.78
CA LYS A 240 7.00 -11.75 7.58
C LYS A 240 8.06 -12.87 7.56
N ASP A 241 7.76 -14.00 6.93
CA ASP A 241 8.63 -15.16 6.71
C ASP A 241 9.25 -15.21 5.30
N GLU A 242 8.88 -14.26 4.43
CA GLU A 242 9.22 -14.19 2.99
C GLU A 242 8.86 -15.49 2.23
N LYS A 243 7.86 -16.23 2.73
CA LYS A 243 7.47 -17.58 2.26
C LYS A 243 5.96 -17.81 2.23
N SER A 244 5.22 -16.80 2.63
CA SER A 244 3.77 -16.75 2.60
C SER A 244 3.33 -15.51 1.81
N LEU A 245 2.16 -15.56 1.18
CA LEU A 245 1.58 -14.48 0.39
C LEU A 245 0.27 -14.02 1.04
N TRP A 246 0.05 -12.71 1.12
CA TRP A 246 -1.26 -12.15 1.41
C TRP A 246 -2.08 -12.08 0.12
N ILE A 247 -3.12 -12.90 0.06
CA ILE A 247 -4.01 -13.04 -1.10
C ILE A 247 -5.45 -12.75 -0.67
N ASP A 248 -6.14 -11.85 -1.36
CA ASP A 248 -7.58 -11.67 -1.26
C ASP A 248 -8.33 -12.52 -2.30
N GLU A 249 -9.49 -13.09 -1.99
CA GLU A 249 -10.27 -13.90 -2.94
C GLU A 249 -11.22 -12.99 -3.73
N VAL A 250 -11.13 -12.99 -5.07
CA VAL A 250 -11.89 -12.05 -5.90
C VAL A 250 -12.60 -12.71 -7.07
N LYS A 251 -13.69 -12.09 -7.53
CA LYS A 251 -14.28 -12.40 -8.83
C LYS A 251 -13.53 -11.58 -9.89
N TRP A 252 -12.60 -12.22 -10.58
CA TRP A 252 -11.90 -11.59 -11.69
C TRP A 252 -12.82 -11.41 -12.89
N THR A 253 -12.81 -10.20 -13.44
CA THR A 253 -13.42 -9.89 -14.74
C THR A 253 -12.28 -9.63 -15.72
N PRO A 254 -12.04 -10.50 -16.71
CA PRO A 254 -11.02 -10.25 -17.74
C PRO A 254 -11.25 -8.88 -18.40
N ASN A 255 -10.16 -8.19 -18.74
CA ASN A 255 -10.23 -6.94 -19.50
C ASN A 255 -10.77 -7.21 -20.91
N ASP A 256 -12.08 -7.04 -21.10
CA ASP A 256 -12.74 -7.03 -22.40
C ASP A 256 -12.27 -5.84 -23.27
N GLU A 257 -12.63 -5.83 -24.55
CA GLU A 257 -12.27 -4.74 -25.49
C GLU A 257 -12.63 -3.36 -24.91
N TYR A 258 -11.68 -2.41 -25.03
CA TYR A 258 -11.81 -1.03 -24.54
C TYR A 258 -13.20 -0.41 -24.76
N ASP A 259 -13.95 -0.21 -23.66
CA ASP A 259 -15.23 0.47 -23.66
C ASP A 259 -15.05 1.97 -23.42
N PRO A 260 -15.22 2.84 -24.45
CA PRO A 260 -15.15 4.28 -24.30
C PRO A 260 -16.35 4.89 -23.55
N GLN A 261 -17.30 4.08 -23.07
CA GLN A 261 -18.47 4.50 -22.28
C GLN A 261 -18.47 3.93 -20.85
N ALA A 262 -17.38 3.28 -20.41
CA ALA A 262 -17.24 2.83 -19.04
C ALA A 262 -17.33 4.01 -18.04
N LEU A 263 -18.15 3.85 -17.00
CA LEU A 263 -18.34 4.87 -15.96
C LEU A 263 -17.11 5.02 -15.04
N TYR A 264 -16.40 3.90 -14.82
CA TYR A 264 -15.24 3.81 -13.95
C TYR A 264 -14.01 3.36 -14.75
N PRO A 265 -12.78 3.72 -14.34
CA PRO A 265 -11.54 3.21 -14.94
C PRO A 265 -11.48 1.68 -14.90
N SER A 266 -10.97 1.05 -15.96
CA SER A 266 -10.83 -0.41 -16.08
C SER A 266 -10.13 -1.03 -14.86
N ARG A 267 -9.07 -0.39 -14.35
CA ARG A 267 -8.31 -0.82 -13.18
C ARG A 267 -9.13 -0.83 -11.87
N MET A 268 -10.15 0.02 -11.76
CA MET A 268 -11.10 0.03 -10.63
C MET A 268 -12.07 -1.16 -10.72
N THR A 269 -12.45 -1.57 -11.93
CA THR A 269 -13.43 -2.64 -12.23
C THR A 269 -12.82 -4.00 -12.58
N LEU A 270 -11.48 -4.12 -12.57
CA LEU A 270 -10.73 -5.36 -12.89
C LEU A 270 -11.20 -6.59 -12.09
N TYR A 271 -11.70 -6.38 -10.89
CA TYR A 271 -12.30 -7.42 -10.06
C TYR A 271 -13.34 -6.86 -9.09
N GLU A 272 -14.28 -7.73 -8.73
CA GLU A 272 -15.17 -7.56 -7.57
C GLU A 272 -14.61 -8.32 -6.38
N ASP A 273 -14.68 -7.70 -5.21
CA ASP A 273 -14.33 -8.28 -3.92
C ASP A 273 -15.55 -8.11 -2.99
N ASP A 274 -16.05 -9.22 -2.44
CA ASP A 274 -17.23 -9.24 -1.58
C ASP A 274 -16.88 -9.00 -0.10
N LEU A 275 -15.61 -9.07 0.29
CA LEU A 275 -15.17 -9.12 1.70
C LEU A 275 -14.06 -8.10 2.06
N GLY A 276 -13.09 -7.85 1.19
CA GLY A 276 -11.97 -6.94 1.45
C GLY A 276 -11.03 -7.43 2.57
N GLU A 277 -10.75 -8.74 2.65
CA GLU A 277 -9.95 -9.34 3.72
C GLU A 277 -8.92 -10.36 3.20
N SER A 278 -7.69 -9.91 2.97
CA SER A 278 -6.59 -10.79 2.55
C SER A 278 -6.28 -11.89 3.57
N VAL A 279 -5.99 -13.09 3.07
CA VAL A 279 -5.55 -14.25 3.86
C VAL A 279 -4.06 -14.50 3.64
N LEU A 280 -3.33 -14.81 4.72
CA LEU A 280 -1.94 -15.23 4.64
C LEU A 280 -1.85 -16.74 4.30
N TYR A 281 -1.48 -17.04 3.06
CA TYR A 281 -1.26 -18.38 2.56
C TYR A 281 0.23 -18.77 2.60
N ASN A 282 0.55 -19.98 3.06
CA ASN A 282 1.89 -20.54 2.92
C ASN A 282 2.07 -21.05 1.48
N ILE A 283 3.26 -20.94 0.89
CA ILE A 283 3.59 -21.64 -0.36
C ILE A 283 4.07 -23.07 -0.07
N ALA A 284 3.69 -24.03 -0.91
CA ALA A 284 4.19 -25.41 -0.83
C ALA A 284 5.72 -25.46 -1.08
N PRO A 285 6.52 -26.20 -0.28
CA PRO A 285 7.99 -26.11 -0.33
C PRO A 285 8.63 -26.38 -1.70
N GLU A 286 8.03 -27.25 -2.50
CA GLU A 286 8.46 -27.61 -3.85
C GLU A 286 8.08 -26.58 -4.94
N LYS A 287 7.29 -25.56 -4.59
CA LYS A 287 6.82 -24.50 -5.50
C LYS A 287 7.46 -23.13 -5.28
N TYR A 288 8.21 -22.92 -4.18
CA TYR A 288 8.88 -21.64 -3.89
C TYR A 288 9.70 -21.08 -5.06
N GLU A 289 10.58 -21.88 -5.67
CA GLU A 289 11.44 -21.42 -6.78
C GLU A 289 10.66 -21.04 -8.04
N TYR A 290 9.44 -21.58 -8.23
CA TYR A 290 8.57 -21.24 -9.36
C TYR A 290 7.86 -19.91 -9.08
N ILE A 291 7.18 -19.82 -7.93
CA ILE A 291 6.32 -18.69 -7.56
C ILE A 291 7.12 -17.41 -7.31
N PHE A 292 8.36 -17.50 -6.84
CA PHE A 292 9.25 -16.34 -6.71
C PHE A 292 10.07 -16.04 -7.98
N ALA A 293 9.92 -16.81 -9.06
CA ALA A 293 10.52 -16.50 -10.36
C ALA A 293 9.57 -15.70 -11.26
N THR A 294 8.26 -15.75 -11.01
CA THR A 294 7.29 -14.81 -11.57
C THR A 294 7.35 -13.50 -10.78
N GLY A 295 7.32 -12.37 -11.48
CA GLY A 295 7.16 -11.06 -10.82
C GLY A 295 5.76 -10.97 -10.22
N MET A 296 5.65 -10.45 -8.99
CA MET A 296 4.38 -10.28 -8.28
C MET A 296 4.19 -8.81 -7.92
N TYR A 297 2.99 -8.28 -8.16
CA TYR A 297 2.68 -6.86 -8.13
C TYR A 297 1.42 -6.66 -7.27
N ALA A 298 1.42 -5.72 -6.32
CA ALA A 298 0.28 -5.57 -5.41
C ALA A 298 -0.92 -4.96 -6.14
N GLY A 299 -2.11 -5.49 -5.88
CA GLY A 299 -3.34 -5.12 -6.60
C GLY A 299 -3.58 -5.87 -7.90
N ASP A 300 -2.60 -6.62 -8.41
CA ASP A 300 -2.79 -7.52 -9.58
C ASP A 300 -3.47 -8.83 -9.20
N VAL A 301 -4.19 -9.39 -10.18
CA VAL A 301 -4.99 -10.61 -10.04
C VAL A 301 -4.20 -11.82 -10.55
N TYR A 302 -4.17 -12.86 -9.73
CA TYR A 302 -3.51 -14.12 -10.00
C TYR A 302 -4.50 -15.28 -9.97
N TYR A 303 -4.28 -16.27 -10.82
CA TYR A 303 -4.85 -17.61 -10.65
C TYR A 303 -4.11 -18.34 -9.53
N VAL A 304 -4.86 -18.96 -8.60
CA VAL A 304 -4.34 -19.60 -7.40
C VAL A 304 -4.92 -21.01 -7.24
N GLU A 305 -4.06 -22.02 -7.09
CA GLU A 305 -4.46 -23.39 -6.68
C GLU A 305 -3.90 -23.71 -5.29
N THR A 306 -4.72 -24.31 -4.43
CA THR A 306 -4.35 -24.68 -3.05
C THR A 306 -4.42 -26.18 -2.76
N ASP A 307 -3.45 -26.69 -2.00
CA ASP A 307 -3.42 -28.08 -1.57
C ASP A 307 -4.44 -28.40 -0.44
N LYS A 308 -4.47 -29.67 -0.01
CA LYS A 308 -5.32 -30.16 1.10
C LYS A 308 -5.06 -29.53 2.47
N ASN A 309 -3.92 -28.86 2.64
CA ASN A 309 -3.54 -28.17 3.87
C ASN A 309 -3.93 -26.68 3.80
N GLY A 310 -4.05 -26.13 2.59
CA GLY A 310 -4.23 -24.70 2.29
C GLY A 310 -2.91 -24.02 1.94
N ASN A 311 -1.93 -24.76 1.41
CA ASN A 311 -0.72 -24.19 0.84
C ASN A 311 -0.95 -23.88 -0.64
N ILE A 312 -0.44 -22.75 -1.14
CA ILE A 312 -0.44 -22.43 -2.56
C ILE A 312 0.49 -23.42 -3.29
N ILE A 313 -0.05 -24.06 -4.33
CA ILE A 313 0.66 -24.98 -5.22
C ILE A 313 0.71 -24.46 -6.66
N GLU A 314 -0.19 -23.58 -7.09
CA GLU A 314 -0.07 -22.85 -8.36
C GLU A 314 -0.37 -21.38 -8.12
N PHE A 315 0.40 -20.50 -8.75
CA PHE A 315 0.27 -19.06 -8.67
C PHE A 315 0.79 -18.48 -9.98
N GLU A 316 -0.10 -17.90 -10.77
CA GLU A 316 0.18 -17.45 -12.14
C GLU A 316 -0.62 -16.18 -12.43
N ASP A 317 -0.06 -15.24 -13.19
CA ASP A 317 -0.78 -14.03 -13.61
C ASP A 317 -2.10 -14.39 -14.33
N ALA A 318 -3.20 -13.74 -13.98
CA ALA A 318 -4.53 -14.15 -14.46
C ALA A 318 -4.70 -13.94 -15.98
N GLU A 319 -4.17 -12.85 -16.55
CA GLU A 319 -4.23 -12.59 -17.99
C GLU A 319 -3.38 -13.60 -18.77
N TYR A 320 -2.15 -13.87 -18.31
CA TYR A 320 -1.26 -14.86 -18.90
C TYR A 320 -1.81 -16.28 -18.81
N LYS A 321 -2.44 -16.64 -17.68
CA LYS A 321 -3.15 -17.91 -17.50
C LYS A 321 -4.31 -18.05 -18.51
N GLY A 322 -5.14 -17.02 -18.65
CA GLY A 322 -6.22 -16.98 -19.64
C GLY A 322 -5.72 -17.12 -21.09
N TYR A 323 -4.59 -16.47 -21.41
CA TYR A 323 -3.94 -16.58 -22.72
C TYR A 323 -3.37 -17.99 -23.00
N ILE A 324 -2.78 -18.65 -22.00
CA ILE A 324 -2.33 -20.05 -22.11
C ILE A 324 -3.50 -20.98 -22.39
N ASP A 325 -4.58 -20.85 -21.63
CA ASP A 325 -5.72 -21.76 -21.74
C ASP A 325 -6.40 -21.61 -23.12
N LEU A 326 -6.58 -20.39 -23.62
CA LEU A 326 -7.09 -20.10 -24.97
C LEU A 326 -6.24 -20.72 -26.10
N ILE A 327 -4.94 -20.90 -25.91
CA ILE A 327 -4.03 -21.52 -26.90
C ILE A 327 -4.14 -23.06 -26.90
N ASN A 328 -4.59 -23.65 -25.79
CA ASN A 328 -4.61 -25.10 -25.61
C ASN A 328 -5.95 -25.76 -26.00
N GLU A 329 -6.97 -24.98 -26.39
CA GLU A 329 -8.27 -25.43 -26.91
C GLU A 329 -8.27 -25.79 -28.43
#